data_AF-A0A9X1C6L1-F1
#
_entry.id   AF-A0A9X1C6L1-F1
#
_cell.length_a   1.000
_cell.length_b   1.000
_cell.length_c   1.000
_cell.angle_alpha   90.00
_cell.angle_beta   90.00
_cell.angle_gamma   90.00
#
_symmetry.space_group_name_H-M   'P 1'
#
loop_
_entity.id
_entity.type
_entity.pdbx_description
1 polymer ?
#
loop_
_entity_poly.entity_id
_entity_poly.type
_entity_poly.pdbx_seq_one_letter_code
_entity_poly.pdbx_strand_id
1 'polypeptide(L)'
;MRERTIASHYARAALGGARRAGYDASGLLQQVGITPELLAEPRARIAPEQFTRLLQLLWLGLDDEYMGFADGPSKRGTFAMMCHALIHCRTLEKALERGLLFYSLFPQGPRWQLSREGDMARLSLDDSPLWDPDHFLSECLLVIWHRLGSWLIGQRIRLHQASFSYPMPAHAGEYDLLFPCTL
;
A
#
# COMPACT_ATOMS: atom_id res chain seq x y z
N MET A 1 4.17 25.74 -4.45
CA MET A 1 3.84 24.40 -3.91
C MET A 1 4.78 23.43 -4.64
N ARG A 2 5.74 22.78 -3.97
CA ARG A 2 6.60 21.80 -4.68
C ARG A 2 5.69 20.68 -5.19
N GLU A 3 5.62 20.48 -6.50
CA GLU A 3 4.96 19.29 -7.08
C GLU A 3 5.65 18.06 -6.50
N ARG A 4 4.94 17.33 -5.64
CA ARG A 4 5.48 16.15 -4.96
C ARG A 4 5.50 15.02 -5.98
N THR A 5 6.59 14.85 -6.71
CA THR A 5 6.75 13.75 -7.66
C THR A 5 7.02 12.41 -6.96
N ILE A 6 6.58 11.31 -7.58
CA ILE A 6 6.80 9.94 -7.09
C ILE A 6 8.01 9.34 -7.80
N ALA A 7 8.91 8.68 -7.08
CA ALA A 7 10.03 7.97 -7.72
C ALA A 7 9.53 6.85 -8.64
N SER A 8 10.12 6.70 -9.83
CA SER A 8 9.70 5.71 -10.85
C SER A 8 9.80 4.26 -10.35
N HIS A 9 10.60 4.01 -9.31
CA HIS A 9 10.70 2.69 -8.69
C HIS A 9 9.34 2.18 -8.19
N TYR A 10 8.47 3.04 -7.64
CA TYR A 10 7.15 2.63 -7.16
C TYR A 10 6.27 2.12 -8.31
N ALA A 11 6.36 2.75 -9.48
CA ALA A 11 5.67 2.25 -10.67
C ALA A 11 6.26 0.93 -11.16
N ARG A 12 7.60 0.79 -11.19
CA ARG A 12 8.24 -0.50 -11.53
C ARG A 12 7.84 -1.63 -10.59
N ALA A 13 7.84 -1.35 -9.29
CA ALA A 13 7.52 -2.31 -8.25
C ALA A 13 6.05 -2.73 -8.36
N ALA A 14 5.11 -1.78 -8.50
CA ALA A 14 3.67 -2.07 -8.70
C ALA A 14 3.39 -3.00 -9.89
N LEU A 15 4.16 -2.87 -10.97
CA LEU A 15 4.05 -3.75 -12.15
C LEU A 15 4.59 -5.17 -11.91
N GLY A 16 5.33 -5.40 -10.82
CA GLY A 16 5.86 -6.70 -10.44
C GLY A 16 4.74 -7.74 -10.30
N GLY A 17 3.73 -7.49 -9.47
CA GLY A 17 2.62 -8.42 -9.26
C GLY A 17 1.80 -8.66 -10.53
N ALA A 18 1.55 -7.63 -11.34
CA ALA A 18 0.89 -7.77 -12.64
C ALA A 18 1.66 -8.70 -13.59
N ARG A 19 3.00 -8.55 -13.67
CA ARG A 19 3.87 -9.42 -14.47
C ARG A 19 3.86 -10.85 -13.95
N ARG A 20 3.89 -11.07 -12.62
CA ARG A 20 3.75 -12.41 -12.01
C ARG A 20 2.44 -13.07 -12.41
N ALA A 21 1.35 -12.30 -12.47
CA ALA A 21 0.03 -12.77 -12.88
C ALA A 21 -0.12 -12.98 -14.41
N GLY A 22 0.94 -12.74 -15.20
CA GLY A 22 0.90 -12.85 -16.66
C GLY A 22 0.11 -11.74 -17.36
N TYR A 23 -0.15 -10.62 -16.66
CA TYR A 23 -0.89 -9.49 -17.21
C TYR A 23 0.02 -8.52 -17.98
N ASP A 24 -0.33 -8.22 -19.23
CA ASP A 24 0.39 -7.23 -20.04
C ASP A 24 -0.07 -5.81 -19.71
N ALA A 25 0.77 -5.08 -18.97
CA ALA A 25 0.51 -3.70 -18.56
C ALA A 25 0.94 -2.65 -19.60
N SER A 26 1.44 -3.03 -20.78
CA SER A 26 1.95 -2.10 -21.79
C SER A 26 0.89 -1.08 -22.23
N GLY A 27 -0.34 -1.52 -22.45
CA GLY A 27 -1.47 -0.65 -22.78
C GLY A 27 -1.82 0.34 -21.66
N LEU A 28 -1.73 -0.11 -20.39
CA LEU A 28 -1.98 0.76 -19.24
C LEU A 28 -0.92 1.86 -19.14
N LEU A 29 0.35 1.50 -19.32
CA LEU A 29 1.48 2.44 -19.29
C LEU A 29 1.36 3.52 -20.36
N GLN A 30 0.98 3.15 -21.58
CA GLN A 30 0.69 4.10 -22.65
C GLN A 30 -0.46 5.05 -22.28
N GLN A 31 -1.55 4.51 -21.72
CA GLN A 31 -2.72 5.31 -21.31
C GLN A 31 -2.38 6.37 -20.26
N VAL A 32 -1.43 6.09 -19.36
CA VAL A 32 -1.00 7.04 -18.31
C VAL A 32 0.23 7.87 -18.69
N GLY A 33 0.75 7.70 -19.90
CA GLY A 33 1.93 8.44 -20.38
C GLY A 33 3.23 8.09 -19.64
N ILE A 34 3.36 6.86 -19.14
CA ILE A 34 4.60 6.36 -18.52
C ILE A 34 5.31 5.51 -19.57
N THR A 35 6.46 5.97 -20.07
CA THR A 35 7.20 5.23 -21.10
C THR A 35 8.13 4.18 -20.49
N PRO A 36 8.47 3.11 -21.24
CA PRO A 36 9.46 2.12 -20.78
C PRO A 36 10.82 2.74 -20.43
N GLU A 37 11.26 3.76 -21.17
CA GLU A 37 12.54 4.46 -20.92
C GLU A 37 12.49 5.23 -19.60
N LEU A 38 11.35 5.86 -19.29
CA LEU A 38 11.14 6.52 -18.01
C LEU A 38 11.18 5.53 -16.84
N LEU A 39 10.62 4.33 -17.03
CA LEU A 39 10.72 3.25 -16.05
C LEU A 39 12.13 2.67 -15.97
N ALA A 40 12.91 2.65 -17.05
CA ALA A 40 14.28 2.14 -17.03
C ALA A 40 15.24 3.06 -16.27
N GLU A 41 14.98 4.36 -16.21
CA GLU A 41 15.80 5.34 -15.49
C GLU A 41 15.55 5.26 -13.96
N PRO A 42 16.55 4.85 -13.16
CA PRO A 42 16.38 4.66 -11.71
C PRO A 42 15.99 5.94 -10.95
N ARG A 43 16.45 7.10 -11.41
CA ARG A 43 16.22 8.41 -10.77
C ARG A 43 15.01 9.16 -11.33
N ALA A 44 14.32 8.60 -12.32
CA ALA A 44 13.16 9.23 -12.91
C ALA A 44 12.08 9.43 -11.85
N ARG A 45 11.32 10.51 -12.01
CA ARG A 45 10.17 10.81 -11.17
C ARG A 45 8.94 11.02 -12.05
N ILE A 46 7.79 10.55 -11.56
CA ILE A 46 6.51 10.58 -12.26
C ILE A 46 5.52 11.45 -11.48
N ALA A 47 4.52 11.99 -12.16
CA ALA A 47 3.47 12.76 -11.50
C ALA A 47 2.61 11.84 -10.61
N PRO A 48 2.18 12.28 -9.42
CA PRO A 48 1.28 11.52 -8.55
C PRO A 48 0.00 11.06 -9.23
N GLU A 49 -0.54 11.87 -10.14
CA GLU A 49 -1.76 11.58 -10.88
C GLU A 49 -1.55 10.42 -11.85
N GLN A 50 -0.38 10.36 -12.52
CA GLN A 50 0.00 9.22 -13.37
C GLN A 50 0.15 7.95 -12.54
N PHE A 51 0.82 8.04 -11.39
CA PHE A 51 0.99 6.89 -10.50
C PHE A 51 -0.34 6.39 -9.93
N THR A 52 -1.18 7.29 -9.43
CA THR A 52 -2.52 6.95 -8.92
C THR A 52 -3.37 6.29 -10.01
N ARG A 53 -3.33 6.84 -11.23
CA ARG A 53 -4.06 6.28 -12.36
C ARG A 53 -3.53 4.90 -12.75
N LEU A 54 -2.22 4.69 -12.71
CA LEU A 54 -1.61 3.37 -12.94
C LEU A 54 -2.16 2.34 -11.94
N LEU A 55 -2.15 2.63 -10.63
CA LEU A 55 -2.67 1.70 -9.63
C LEU A 55 -4.15 1.38 -9.83
N GLN A 56 -4.98 2.39 -10.13
CA GLN A 56 -6.40 2.20 -10.42
C GLN A 56 -6.64 1.29 -11.64
N LEU A 57 -5.83 1.44 -12.68
CA LEU A 57 -5.90 0.61 -13.88
C LEU A 57 -5.39 -0.81 -13.62
N LEU A 58 -4.36 -0.99 -12.79
CA LEU A 58 -3.89 -2.31 -12.36
C LEU A 58 -4.98 -3.04 -11.57
N TRP A 59 -5.59 -2.37 -10.59
CA TRP A 59 -6.72 -2.92 -9.86
C TRP A 59 -7.85 -3.34 -10.80
N LEU A 60 -8.22 -2.48 -11.76
CA LEU A 60 -9.26 -2.76 -12.74
C LEU A 60 -8.90 -3.94 -13.66
N GLY A 61 -7.67 -3.97 -14.18
CA GLY A 61 -7.22 -4.98 -15.14
C GLY A 61 -7.06 -6.37 -14.53
N LEU A 62 -6.66 -6.43 -13.26
CA LEU A 62 -6.46 -7.69 -12.53
C LEU A 62 -7.69 -8.14 -11.73
N ASP A 63 -8.68 -7.26 -11.54
CA ASP A 63 -9.74 -7.39 -10.54
C ASP A 63 -9.20 -7.71 -9.12
N ASP A 64 -8.06 -7.09 -8.78
CA ASP A 64 -7.29 -7.39 -7.58
C ASP A 64 -6.67 -6.14 -6.95
N GLU A 65 -7.10 -5.79 -5.74
CA GLU A 65 -6.56 -4.70 -4.92
C GLU A 65 -5.14 -4.99 -4.41
N TYR A 66 -4.73 -6.26 -4.35
CA TYR A 66 -3.35 -6.67 -4.08
C TYR A 66 -2.47 -6.72 -5.32
N MET A 67 -2.97 -6.35 -6.50
CA MET A 67 -2.18 -6.16 -7.73
C MET A 67 -1.33 -7.39 -8.14
N GLY A 68 -1.76 -8.61 -7.80
CA GLY A 68 -1.06 -9.86 -8.14
C GLY A 68 0.08 -10.26 -7.18
N PHE A 69 0.23 -9.56 -6.05
CA PHE A 69 1.27 -9.84 -5.06
C PHE A 69 0.89 -10.94 -4.06
N ALA A 70 -0.40 -11.18 -3.83
CA ALA A 70 -0.88 -12.26 -2.98
C ALA A 70 -1.08 -13.57 -3.77
N ASP A 71 -1.34 -14.68 -3.07
CA ASP A 71 -1.69 -15.97 -3.70
C ASP A 71 -3.13 -15.98 -4.24
N GLY A 72 -4.00 -15.13 -3.69
CA GLY A 72 -5.36 -14.93 -4.17
C GLY A 72 -5.73 -13.45 -4.22
N PRO A 73 -6.66 -13.07 -5.12
CA PRO A 73 -7.00 -11.66 -5.30
C PRO A 73 -7.83 -11.12 -4.14
N SER A 74 -7.54 -9.87 -3.74
CA SER A 74 -8.46 -9.05 -2.96
C SER A 74 -9.38 -8.35 -3.95
N LYS A 75 -10.59 -8.89 -4.17
CA LYS A 75 -11.51 -8.34 -5.18
C LYS A 75 -11.74 -6.85 -4.98
N ARG A 76 -11.90 -6.12 -6.08
CA ARG A 76 -12.21 -4.69 -6.04
C ARG A 76 -13.46 -4.43 -5.21
N GLY A 77 -13.37 -3.46 -4.31
CA GLY A 77 -14.41 -3.15 -3.34
C GLY A 77 -14.21 -3.82 -1.99
N THR A 78 -13.23 -4.72 -1.84
CA THR A 78 -12.93 -5.36 -0.54
C THR A 78 -12.57 -4.32 0.50
N PHE A 79 -11.67 -3.39 0.18
CA PHE A 79 -11.35 -2.26 1.07
C PHE A 79 -12.56 -1.36 1.35
N ALA A 80 -13.39 -1.07 0.34
CA ALA A 80 -14.57 -0.22 0.50
C ALA A 80 -15.62 -0.87 1.43
N MET A 81 -15.88 -2.17 1.26
CA MET A 81 -16.79 -2.93 2.13
C MET A 81 -16.27 -3.04 3.56
N MET A 82 -14.95 -3.20 3.73
CA MET A 82 -14.30 -3.12 5.04
C MET A 82 -14.55 -1.76 5.70
N CYS A 83 -14.36 -0.65 4.96
CA CYS A 83 -14.63 0.69 5.46
C CYS A 83 -16.10 0.85 5.88
N HIS A 84 -17.06 0.39 5.09
CA HIS A 84 -18.48 0.40 5.47
C HIS A 84 -18.75 -0.37 6.77
N ALA A 85 -18.04 -1.48 7.02
CA ALA A 85 -18.19 -2.24 8.25
C ALA A 85 -17.64 -1.50 9.48
N LEU A 86 -16.60 -0.68 9.34
CA LEU A 86 -15.94 -0.02 10.49
C LEU A 86 -16.28 1.47 10.69
N ILE A 87 -16.90 2.15 9.72
CA ILE A 87 -17.07 3.61 9.76
C ILE A 87 -17.91 4.11 10.94
N HIS A 88 -18.79 3.25 11.47
CA HIS A 88 -19.65 3.55 12.61
C HIS A 88 -19.08 3.09 13.96
N CYS A 89 -17.84 2.60 13.99
CA CYS A 89 -17.18 2.25 15.26
C CYS A 89 -17.01 3.50 16.15
N ARG A 90 -17.24 3.33 17.45
CA ARG A 90 -17.17 4.44 18.42
C ARG A 90 -15.75 4.89 18.75
N THR A 91 -14.77 4.02 18.56
CA THR A 91 -13.35 4.28 18.83
C THR A 91 -12.49 3.79 17.68
N LEU A 92 -11.33 4.41 17.50
CA LEU A 92 -10.35 3.99 16.49
C LEU A 92 -9.88 2.55 16.74
N GLU A 93 -9.63 2.19 18.01
CA GLU A 93 -9.28 0.81 18.40
C GLU A 93 -10.31 -0.20 17.88
N LYS A 94 -11.60 0.03 18.11
CA LYS A 94 -12.66 -0.87 17.61
C LYS A 94 -12.74 -0.89 16.09
N ALA A 95 -12.45 0.22 15.42
CA ALA A 95 -12.38 0.27 13.96
C ALA A 95 -11.22 -0.58 13.43
N LEU A 96 -10.03 -0.44 14.01
CA LEU A 96 -8.83 -1.20 13.64
C LEU A 96 -9.04 -2.69 13.90
N GLU A 97 -9.47 -3.08 15.11
CA GLU A 97 -9.79 -4.47 15.46
C GLU A 97 -10.79 -5.10 14.48
N ARG A 98 -11.84 -4.35 14.10
CA ARG A 98 -12.84 -4.84 13.14
C ARG A 98 -12.27 -5.00 11.74
N GLY A 99 -11.44 -4.07 11.27
CA GLY A 99 -10.79 -4.21 9.97
C GLY A 99 -9.79 -5.36 9.95
N LEU A 100 -9.04 -5.57 11.04
CA LEU A 100 -8.17 -6.73 11.24
C LEU A 100 -8.95 -8.04 11.15
N LEU A 101 -10.07 -8.13 11.87
CA LEU A 101 -10.98 -9.26 11.80
C LEU A 101 -11.51 -9.47 10.38
N PHE A 102 -11.91 -8.41 9.69
CA PHE A 102 -12.38 -8.48 8.31
C PHE A 102 -11.32 -9.13 7.39
N TYR A 103 -10.07 -8.67 7.43
CA TYR A 103 -9.01 -9.24 6.60
C TYR A 103 -8.62 -10.67 7.00
N SER A 104 -8.79 -11.04 8.28
CA SER A 104 -8.56 -12.42 8.74
C SER A 104 -9.49 -13.46 8.10
N LEU A 105 -10.63 -13.02 7.54
CA LEU A 105 -11.55 -13.88 6.80
C LEU A 105 -11.00 -14.34 5.44
N PHE A 106 -9.92 -13.71 4.96
CA PHE A 106 -9.30 -13.98 3.66
C PHE A 106 -7.90 -14.59 3.87
N PRO A 107 -7.78 -15.92 3.99
CA PRO A 107 -6.52 -16.58 4.41
C PRO A 107 -5.37 -16.42 3.41
N GLN A 108 -5.65 -15.97 2.18
CA GLN A 108 -4.67 -15.76 1.12
C GLN A 108 -4.05 -14.34 1.12
N GLY A 109 -4.51 -13.46 2.03
CA GLY A 109 -3.97 -12.11 2.19
C GLY A 109 -2.91 -12.02 3.29
N PRO A 110 -2.31 -10.83 3.45
CA PRO A 110 -1.36 -10.59 4.52
C PRO A 110 -2.09 -10.50 5.87
N ARG A 111 -1.36 -10.77 6.96
CA ARG A 111 -1.95 -10.87 8.29
C ARG A 111 -1.65 -9.61 9.09
N TRP A 112 -2.68 -9.06 9.71
CA TRP A 112 -2.57 -7.85 10.51
C TRP A 112 -2.61 -8.15 12.00
N GLN A 113 -1.82 -7.42 12.78
CA GLN A 113 -1.87 -7.47 14.23
C GLN A 113 -1.86 -6.06 14.82
N LEU A 114 -2.63 -5.87 15.89
CA LEU A 114 -2.65 -4.64 16.68
C LEU A 114 -2.21 -5.01 18.09
N SER A 115 -1.12 -4.40 18.56
CA SER A 115 -0.69 -4.49 19.95
C SER A 115 -0.67 -3.11 20.59
N ARG A 116 -0.80 -3.10 21.93
CA ARG A 116 -0.71 -1.90 22.75
C ARG A 116 0.33 -2.11 23.83
N GLU A 117 1.24 -1.16 23.93
CA GLU A 117 2.31 -1.11 24.92
C GLU A 117 2.25 0.26 25.61
N GLY A 118 1.62 0.32 26.78
CA GLY A 118 1.37 1.57 27.50
C GLY A 118 0.49 2.54 26.70
N ASP A 119 1.08 3.69 26.36
CA ASP A 119 0.44 4.75 25.57
C ASP A 119 0.69 4.62 24.06
N MET A 120 1.44 3.59 23.65
CA MET A 120 1.76 3.32 22.26
C MET A 120 0.89 2.19 21.71
N ALA A 121 0.44 2.35 20.47
CA ALA A 121 -0.17 1.28 19.68
C ALA A 121 0.74 0.96 18.50
N ARG A 122 0.90 -0.34 18.20
CA ARG A 122 1.64 -0.85 17.05
C ARG A 122 0.70 -1.63 16.16
N LEU A 123 0.60 -1.19 14.90
CA LEU A 123 -0.04 -1.94 13.83
C LEU A 123 1.06 -2.64 13.03
N SER A 124 1.04 -3.97 13.02
CA SER A 124 2.02 -4.81 12.32
C SER A 124 1.37 -5.53 11.14
N LEU A 125 2.17 -5.69 10.08
CA LEU A 125 1.84 -6.48 8.90
C LEU A 125 2.80 -7.67 8.84
N ASP A 126 2.26 -8.88 8.84
CA ASP A 126 2.96 -10.09 8.43
C ASP A 126 2.68 -10.32 6.94
N ASP A 127 3.69 -10.02 6.15
CA ASP A 127 3.72 -10.12 4.69
C ASP A 127 4.37 -11.40 4.19
N SER A 128 4.67 -12.36 5.07
CA SER A 128 5.20 -13.67 4.66
C SER A 128 4.36 -14.43 3.62
N PRO A 129 3.03 -14.27 3.51
CA PRO A 129 2.23 -14.86 2.43
C PRO A 129 2.33 -14.10 1.09
N LEU A 130 2.94 -12.93 1.04
CA LEU A 130 3.03 -12.10 -0.15
C LEU A 130 4.29 -12.40 -0.97
N TRP A 131 4.14 -12.43 -2.28
CA TRP A 131 5.26 -12.26 -3.20
C TRP A 131 5.47 -10.76 -3.44
N ASP A 132 6.26 -10.11 -2.59
CA ASP A 132 6.54 -8.67 -2.66
C ASP A 132 8.04 -8.36 -2.57
N PRO A 133 8.83 -8.67 -3.62
CA PRO A 133 10.29 -8.58 -3.58
C PRO A 133 10.83 -7.14 -3.42
N ASP A 134 10.04 -6.14 -3.81
CA ASP A 134 10.37 -4.72 -3.70
C ASP A 134 9.68 -4.05 -2.50
N HIS A 135 8.99 -4.82 -1.66
CA HIS A 135 8.23 -4.37 -0.47
C HIS A 135 7.15 -3.31 -0.76
N PHE A 136 6.70 -3.22 -2.00
CA PHE A 136 5.81 -2.18 -2.47
C PHE A 136 4.41 -2.30 -1.87
N LEU A 137 3.82 -3.50 -1.92
CA LEU A 137 2.48 -3.71 -1.42
C LEU A 137 2.48 -3.57 0.11
N SER A 138 3.46 -4.14 0.80
CA SER A 138 3.61 -4.03 2.25
C SER A 138 3.70 -2.56 2.70
N GLU A 139 4.55 -1.76 2.06
CA GLU A 139 4.65 -0.32 2.32
C GLU A 139 3.34 0.42 2.05
N CYS A 140 2.69 0.15 0.91
CA CYS A 140 1.41 0.76 0.55
C CYS A 140 0.33 0.46 1.58
N LEU A 141 0.24 -0.81 2.01
CA LEU A 141 -0.72 -1.27 2.99
C LEU A 141 -0.56 -0.54 4.33
N LEU A 142 0.66 -0.41 4.85
CA LEU A 142 0.94 0.33 6.07
C LEU A 142 0.50 1.81 5.96
N VAL A 143 0.80 2.45 4.83
CA VAL A 143 0.39 3.84 4.57
C VAL A 143 -1.14 3.96 4.47
N ILE A 144 -1.81 3.01 3.80
CA ILE A 144 -3.27 2.98 3.66
C ILE A 144 -3.93 2.90 5.04
N TRP A 145 -3.47 2.01 5.90
CA TRP A 145 -4.03 1.84 7.25
C TRP A 145 -3.77 3.06 8.15
N HIS A 146 -2.58 3.66 8.06
CA HIS A 146 -2.28 4.89 8.80
C HIS A 146 -3.17 6.06 8.36
N ARG A 147 -3.37 6.23 7.04
CA ARG A 147 -4.24 7.26 6.47
C ARG A 147 -5.71 7.01 6.81
N LEU A 148 -6.17 5.76 6.73
CA LEU A 148 -7.51 5.36 7.15
C LEU A 148 -7.74 5.70 8.62
N GLY A 149 -6.83 5.31 9.50
CA GLY A 149 -6.92 5.61 10.93
C GLY A 149 -7.00 7.11 11.19
N SER A 150 -6.15 7.91 10.54
CA SER A 150 -6.16 9.37 10.64
C SER A 150 -7.46 9.99 10.14
N TRP A 151 -8.00 9.48 9.02
CA TRP A 151 -9.26 9.94 8.45
C TRP A 151 -10.45 9.62 9.36
N LEU A 152 -10.52 8.42 9.94
CA LEU A 152 -11.60 8.00 10.84
C LEU A 152 -11.76 8.90 12.07
N ILE A 153 -10.65 9.45 12.58
CA ILE A 153 -10.65 10.34 13.74
C ILE A 153 -10.58 11.82 13.38
N GLY A 154 -10.57 12.16 12.08
CA GLY A 154 -10.50 13.55 11.61
C GLY A 154 -9.20 14.28 11.97
N GLN A 155 -8.12 13.58 12.31
CA GLN A 155 -6.84 14.17 12.68
C GLN A 155 -5.66 13.29 12.29
N ARG A 156 -4.50 13.90 12.04
CA ARG A 156 -3.29 13.17 11.68
C ARG A 156 -2.74 12.41 12.88
N ILE A 157 -2.67 11.08 12.78
CA ILE A 157 -1.95 10.24 13.75
C ILE A 157 -0.45 10.48 13.56
N ARG A 158 0.23 10.93 14.61
CA ARG A 158 1.68 11.07 14.58
C ARG A 158 2.32 9.69 14.69
N LEU A 159 3.14 9.33 13.71
CA LEU A 159 3.99 8.15 13.81
C LEU A 159 5.18 8.46 14.71
N HIS A 160 5.50 7.54 15.62
CA HIS A 160 6.67 7.62 16.48
C HIS A 160 7.82 6.79 15.92
N GLN A 161 7.51 5.62 15.38
CA GLN A 161 8.47 4.70 14.80
C GLN A 161 7.81 3.90 13.67
N ALA A 162 8.57 3.60 12.63
CA ALA A 162 8.27 2.57 11.65
C ALA A 162 9.46 1.62 11.60
N SER A 163 9.23 0.32 11.47
CA SER A 163 10.29 -0.70 11.46
C SER A 163 9.98 -1.74 10.41
N PHE A 164 11.01 -2.21 9.72
CA PHE A 164 10.88 -3.14 8.60
C PHE A 164 11.71 -4.40 8.85
N SER A 165 11.25 -5.54 8.31
CA SER A 165 11.91 -6.85 8.43
C SER A 165 13.04 -7.07 7.42
N TYR A 166 13.40 -6.03 6.67
CA TYR A 166 14.39 -6.04 5.59
C TYR A 166 15.44 -4.93 5.77
N PRO A 167 16.64 -5.07 5.18
CA PRO A 167 17.66 -4.03 5.22
C PRO A 167 17.18 -2.77 4.50
N MET A 168 17.76 -1.62 4.86
CA MET A 168 17.43 -0.33 4.24
C MET A 168 17.48 -0.42 2.70
N PRO A 169 16.36 -0.19 1.99
CA PRO A 169 16.32 -0.36 0.54
C PRO A 169 16.87 0.87 -0.18
N ALA A 170 17.14 0.73 -1.49
CA ALA A 170 17.67 1.80 -2.31
C ALA A 170 16.75 3.05 -2.37
N HIS A 171 15.45 2.87 -2.17
CA HIS A 171 14.45 3.94 -2.14
C HIS A 171 14.17 4.49 -0.74
N ALA A 172 14.99 4.19 0.28
CA ALA A 172 14.78 4.64 1.65
C ALA A 172 14.62 6.17 1.80
N GLY A 173 15.18 6.96 0.87
CA GLY A 173 14.97 8.43 0.84
C GLY A 173 13.51 8.86 0.62
N GLU A 174 12.63 7.96 0.17
CA GLU A 174 11.19 8.21 0.04
C GLU A 174 10.43 7.95 1.35
N TYR A 175 11.03 7.23 2.32
CA TYR A 175 10.36 6.89 3.57
C TYR A 175 10.06 8.11 4.43
N ASP A 176 10.85 9.18 4.35
CA ASP A 176 10.54 10.44 5.04
C ASP A 176 9.18 11.02 4.62
N LEU A 177 8.74 10.75 3.39
CA LEU A 177 7.45 11.19 2.85
C LEU A 177 6.31 10.26 3.26
N LEU A 178 6.58 8.96 3.35
CA LEU A 178 5.58 7.92 3.66
C LEU A 178 5.38 7.73 5.17
N PHE A 179 6.49 7.66 5.91
CA PHE A 179 6.60 7.40 7.33
C PHE A 179 7.43 8.50 8.00
N PRO A 180 6.85 9.70 8.22
CA PRO A 180 7.55 10.85 8.79
C PRO A 180 7.80 10.66 10.30
N CYS A 181 8.68 9.71 10.64
CA CYS A 181 9.08 9.30 11.98
C CYS A 181 10.47 8.64 11.95
N THR A 182 10.93 8.13 13.10
CA THR A 182 12.17 7.35 13.16
C THR A 182 11.97 5.99 12.46
N LEU A 183 12.97 5.58 11.68
CA LEU A 183 13.06 4.28 10.99
C LEU A 183 14.03 3.35 11.74
#